data_AF-Q1JR80-F1
#
_entry.id   AF-Q1JR80-F1
#
_cell.length_a   1.000
_cell.length_b   1.000
_cell.length_c   1.000
_cell.angle_alpha   90.00
_cell.angle_beta   90.00
_cell.angle_gamma   90.00
#
_symmetry.space_group_name_H-M   'P 1'
#
loop_
_entity.id
_entity.type
_entity.pdbx_description
1 polymer ?
#
loop_
_entity_poly.entity_id
_entity_poly.type
_entity_poly.pdbx_seq_one_letter_code
_entity_poly.pdbx_strand_id
1 'polypeptide(L)'
;MGYLNSIAGIQADGSPVSGGGLSRNGKFSYGYASSPGKRASMEDFYDTRIDGDDGEIVGLFGVFDGHGGARAAEYVKQNLFSNLIRHPKFISDTKLAIADAYNHTDSEFLKSENNQNRDAGSTASTAVLVGDRLLVANVGDSRAVICRGGNALAVSKDHKPDQSDERQRIEDAGGFVMWAGTWRVGGVLAVSRAFGDRLLKQYVVADPEIQEEVVDGSLEFLILASDGLWDVVSNEEAVAMIKPIEDP
;
A
#
# COMPACT_ATOMS: atom_id res chain seq x y z
N MET A 1 -12.15 17.24 17.67
CA MET A 1 -12.61 16.20 16.71
C MET A 1 -12.84 16.88 15.37
N GLY A 2 -11.75 17.13 14.63
CA GLY A 2 -11.83 17.58 13.25
C GLY A 2 -12.30 16.42 12.37
N TYR A 3 -13.23 16.69 11.47
CA TYR A 3 -13.69 15.72 10.49
C TYR A 3 -12.58 15.51 9.44
N LEU A 4 -12.25 14.24 9.18
CA LEU A 4 -11.36 13.83 8.09
C LEU A 4 -12.03 14.21 6.77
N ASN A 5 -11.49 15.21 6.06
CA ASN A 5 -11.90 15.47 4.68
C ASN A 5 -11.18 14.48 3.77
N SER A 6 -11.85 13.39 3.41
CA SER A 6 -11.39 12.49 2.34
C SER A 6 -11.57 13.18 1.00
N ILE A 7 -10.50 13.32 0.21
CA ILE A 7 -10.64 13.61 -1.23
C ILE A 7 -10.83 12.25 -1.92
N ALA A 8 -12.06 11.72 -1.86
CA ALA A 8 -12.39 10.48 -2.53
C ALA A 8 -12.75 10.76 -3.99
N GLY A 9 -11.80 10.56 -4.89
CA GLY A 9 -12.11 10.45 -6.33
C GLY A 9 -12.67 9.06 -6.62
N ILE A 10 -13.98 8.94 -6.86
CA ILE A 10 -14.56 7.79 -7.56
C ILE A 10 -15.13 8.33 -8.86
N GLN A 11 -14.60 7.89 -10.01
CA GLN A 11 -15.21 8.09 -11.32
C GLN A 11 -15.46 6.76 -12.01
N ALA A 12 -16.65 6.64 -12.59
CA ALA A 12 -17.24 5.40 -13.08
C ALA A 12 -16.93 5.08 -14.55
N ASP A 13 -16.06 5.83 -15.23
CA ASP A 13 -15.88 5.75 -16.69
C ASP A 13 -14.52 5.22 -17.18
N GLY A 14 -13.64 4.78 -16.27
CA GLY A 14 -12.33 4.22 -16.64
C GLY A 14 -11.35 5.24 -17.24
N SER A 15 -11.63 6.54 -17.12
CA SER A 15 -10.68 7.58 -17.50
C SER A 15 -9.49 7.65 -16.52
N PRO A 16 -8.29 8.04 -16.97
CA PRO A 16 -7.18 8.35 -16.07
C PRO A 16 -7.57 9.47 -15.12
N VAL A 17 -7.27 9.30 -13.83
CA VAL A 17 -7.50 10.31 -12.79
C VAL A 17 -6.15 10.75 -12.25
N SER A 18 -5.97 12.05 -12.09
CA SER A 18 -4.80 12.63 -11.42
C SER A 18 -5.21 13.79 -10.53
N GLY A 19 -4.41 14.06 -9.51
CA GLY A 19 -4.64 15.16 -8.59
C GLY A 19 -3.50 15.29 -7.59
N GLY A 20 -3.73 16.11 -6.58
CA GLY A 20 -2.74 16.37 -5.54
C GLY A 20 -3.24 17.40 -4.56
N GLY A 21 -2.35 17.78 -3.64
CA GLY A 21 -2.64 18.82 -2.68
C GLY A 21 -1.43 19.20 -1.84
N LEU A 22 -1.66 20.15 -0.95
CA LEU A 22 -0.69 20.61 0.03
C LEU A 22 -1.18 20.22 1.43
N SER A 23 -0.23 19.87 2.29
CA SER A 23 -0.50 19.77 3.72
C SER A 23 -1.00 21.12 4.28
N ARG A 24 -1.84 21.08 5.32
CA ARG A 24 -2.47 22.31 5.88
C ARG A 24 -1.47 23.39 6.31
N ASN A 25 -0.27 22.98 6.73
CA ASN A 25 0.81 23.87 7.14
C ASN A 25 1.88 24.06 6.06
N GLY A 26 1.67 23.56 4.83
CA GLY A 26 2.57 23.71 3.70
C GLY A 26 3.92 22.99 3.83
N LYS A 27 4.07 22.06 4.78
CA LYS A 27 5.35 21.35 5.00
C LYS A 27 5.66 20.28 3.96
N PHE A 28 4.65 19.77 3.29
CA PHE A 28 4.78 18.85 2.16
C PHE A 28 3.62 19.02 1.17
N SER A 29 3.88 18.64 -0.08
CA SER A 29 2.92 18.46 -1.17
C SER A 29 2.72 16.95 -1.43
N TYR A 30 1.66 16.59 -2.15
CA TYR A 30 1.50 15.25 -2.68
C TYR A 30 0.77 15.30 -4.02
N GLY A 31 1.03 14.29 -4.85
CA GLY A 31 0.34 14.05 -6.11
C GLY A 31 -0.06 12.60 -6.25
N TYR A 32 -1.02 12.32 -7.11
CA TYR A 32 -1.41 10.97 -7.48
C TYR A 32 -1.86 10.93 -8.94
N ALA A 33 -1.68 9.76 -9.56
CA ALA A 33 -2.23 9.42 -10.85
C ALA A 33 -2.66 7.95 -10.84
N SER A 34 -3.76 7.63 -11.51
CA SER A 34 -4.35 6.30 -11.51
C SER A 34 -5.06 6.07 -12.84
N SER A 35 -4.84 4.92 -13.47
CA SER A 35 -5.40 4.59 -14.78
C SER A 35 -5.59 3.08 -14.93
N PRO A 36 -6.69 2.62 -15.53
CA PRO A 36 -6.85 1.19 -15.85
C PRO A 36 -5.89 0.70 -16.94
N GLY A 37 -5.25 1.63 -17.67
CA GLY A 37 -4.35 1.30 -18.76
C GLY A 37 -5.02 0.40 -19.81
N LYS A 38 -4.46 -0.79 -20.03
CA LYS A 38 -4.98 -1.78 -21.00
C LYS A 38 -5.98 -2.77 -20.39
N ARG A 39 -6.26 -2.70 -19.09
CA ARG A 39 -7.18 -3.63 -18.40
C ARG A 39 -8.63 -3.25 -18.67
N ALA A 40 -9.51 -4.25 -18.65
CA ALA A 40 -10.96 -4.05 -18.86
C ALA A 40 -11.67 -3.50 -17.61
N SER A 41 -11.08 -3.67 -16.43
CA SER A 41 -11.54 -3.18 -15.13
C SER A 41 -10.42 -2.45 -14.41
N MET A 42 -10.79 -1.49 -13.56
CA MET A 42 -9.87 -0.85 -12.62
C MET A 42 -9.99 -1.55 -11.27
N GLU A 43 -8.93 -2.21 -10.83
CA GLU A 43 -8.86 -2.91 -9.53
C GLU A 43 -7.88 -2.23 -8.56
N ASP A 44 -7.07 -1.28 -9.04
CA ASP A 44 -6.21 -0.44 -8.23
C ASP A 44 -7.00 0.70 -7.57
N PHE A 45 -6.67 0.97 -6.30
CA PHE A 45 -7.17 2.11 -5.53
C PHE A 45 -6.02 2.84 -4.86
N TYR A 46 -6.28 4.09 -4.48
CA TYR A 46 -5.39 4.87 -3.62
C TYR A 46 -6.21 5.59 -2.55
N ASP A 47 -5.55 5.99 -1.46
CA ASP A 47 -6.12 6.88 -0.46
C ASP A 47 -5.09 7.89 0.01
N THR A 48 -5.53 9.13 0.21
CA THR A 48 -4.72 10.20 0.78
C THR A 48 -5.53 10.90 1.87
N ARG A 49 -5.01 10.87 3.10
CA ARG A 49 -5.62 11.55 4.24
C ARG A 49 -4.56 12.39 4.94
N ILE A 50 -4.86 13.67 5.09
CA ILE A 50 -3.97 14.60 5.79
C ILE A 50 -4.78 15.22 6.91
N ASP A 51 -4.27 15.10 8.13
CA ASP A 51 -4.78 15.82 9.28
C ASP A 51 -3.65 16.60 9.96
N GLY A 52 -4.02 17.70 10.56
CA GLY A 52 -3.12 18.58 11.28
C GLY A 52 -3.97 19.44 12.20
N ASP A 53 -4.00 19.04 13.47
CA ASP A 53 -4.54 19.82 14.58
C ASP A 53 -3.61 19.58 15.78
N ASP A 54 -3.26 20.64 16.52
CA ASP A 54 -2.37 20.59 17.70
C ASP A 54 -0.91 20.15 17.47
N GLY A 55 -0.29 20.56 16.36
CA GLY A 55 1.17 20.63 16.23
C GLY A 55 1.89 19.39 15.68
N GLU A 56 1.23 18.23 15.62
CA GLU A 56 1.74 17.04 14.90
C GLU A 56 1.05 16.89 13.54
N ILE A 57 1.85 16.66 12.51
CA ILE A 57 1.37 16.38 11.16
C ILE A 57 1.06 14.90 11.06
N VAL A 58 -0.14 14.57 10.58
CA VAL A 58 -0.50 13.20 10.24
C VAL A 58 -0.80 13.11 8.75
N GLY A 59 0.02 12.38 8.01
CA GLY A 59 -0.20 12.08 6.59
C GLY A 59 -0.33 10.57 6.38
N LEU A 60 -1.36 10.13 5.68
CA LEU A 60 -1.62 8.73 5.36
C LEU A 60 -1.81 8.60 3.86
N PHE A 61 -0.96 7.80 3.22
CA PHE A 61 -0.96 7.57 1.78
C PHE A 61 -0.93 6.09 1.52
N GLY A 62 -1.75 5.59 0.60
CA GLY A 62 -1.81 4.16 0.29
C GLY A 62 -2.08 3.90 -1.17
N VAL A 63 -1.45 2.87 -1.71
CA VAL A 63 -1.76 2.23 -2.98
C VAL A 63 -2.20 0.80 -2.70
N PHE A 64 -3.32 0.40 -3.29
CA PHE A 64 -3.97 -0.89 -3.08
C PHE A 64 -4.22 -1.52 -4.45
N ASP A 65 -3.37 -2.47 -4.85
CA ASP A 65 -3.52 -3.22 -6.09
C ASP A 65 -4.47 -4.40 -5.84
N GLY A 66 -5.56 -4.51 -6.59
CA GLY A 66 -6.58 -5.52 -6.42
C GLY A 66 -6.44 -6.67 -7.42
N HIS A 67 -6.74 -7.89 -6.96
CA HIS A 67 -6.83 -9.07 -7.83
C HIS A 67 -8.04 -9.93 -7.50
N GLY A 68 -8.57 -10.61 -8.51
CA GLY A 68 -9.82 -11.37 -8.37
C GLY A 68 -11.06 -10.48 -8.22
N GLY A 69 -10.96 -9.20 -8.62
CA GLY A 69 -11.99 -8.18 -8.49
C GLY A 69 -11.63 -7.08 -7.49
N ALA A 70 -12.14 -5.87 -7.74
CA ALA A 70 -11.87 -4.65 -6.97
C ALA A 70 -12.28 -4.65 -5.48
N ARG A 71 -13.07 -5.63 -5.02
CA ARG A 71 -13.73 -5.58 -3.70
C ARG A 71 -12.75 -5.53 -2.53
N ALA A 72 -11.68 -6.31 -2.58
CA ALA A 72 -10.70 -6.34 -1.49
C ALA A 72 -9.96 -5.00 -1.42
N ALA A 73 -9.43 -4.51 -2.54
CA ALA A 73 -8.72 -3.24 -2.61
C ALA A 73 -9.61 -2.06 -2.18
N GLU A 74 -10.86 -2.01 -2.64
CA GLU A 74 -11.84 -1.01 -2.23
C GLU A 74 -12.11 -1.05 -0.72
N TYR A 75 -12.27 -2.26 -0.16
CA TYR A 75 -12.51 -2.44 1.27
C TYR A 75 -11.31 -1.98 2.10
N VAL A 76 -10.09 -2.38 1.73
CA VAL A 76 -8.86 -1.96 2.42
C VAL A 76 -8.73 -0.44 2.37
N LYS A 77 -8.92 0.17 1.19
CA LYS A 77 -8.91 1.63 1.00
C LYS A 77 -9.90 2.35 1.93
N GLN A 78 -11.11 1.84 2.10
CA GLN A 78 -12.13 2.48 2.94
C GLN A 78 -11.82 2.37 4.44
N ASN A 79 -11.28 1.23 4.87
CA ASN A 79 -11.25 0.85 6.29
C ASN A 79 -9.87 0.93 6.94
N LEU A 80 -8.78 0.67 6.22
CA LEU A 80 -7.44 0.51 6.82
C LEU A 80 -7.00 1.74 7.61
N PHE A 81 -7.00 2.92 6.99
CA PHE A 81 -6.62 4.16 7.68
C PHE A 81 -7.60 4.55 8.78
N SER A 82 -8.88 4.21 8.64
CA SER A 82 -9.86 4.44 9.70
C SER A 82 -9.56 3.58 10.94
N ASN A 83 -9.20 2.32 10.73
CA ASN A 83 -8.81 1.39 11.80
C ASN A 83 -7.49 1.82 12.44
N LEU A 84 -6.52 2.28 11.64
CA LEU A 84 -5.23 2.78 12.11
C LEU A 84 -5.36 4.02 13.00
N ILE A 85 -6.08 5.06 12.55
CA ILE A 85 -6.23 6.32 13.30
C ILE A 85 -6.96 6.09 14.63
N ARG A 86 -7.91 5.15 14.67
CA ARG A 86 -8.66 4.80 15.89
C ARG A 86 -7.86 3.91 16.84
N HIS A 87 -6.72 3.38 16.42
CA HIS A 87 -5.92 2.48 17.23
C HIS A 87 -5.34 3.25 18.45
N PRO A 88 -5.49 2.75 19.68
CA PRO A 88 -5.05 3.47 20.89
C PRO A 88 -3.54 3.71 20.95
N LYS A 89 -2.77 2.97 20.16
CA LYS A 89 -1.31 3.11 20.04
C LYS A 89 -0.85 3.87 18.79
N PHE A 90 -1.75 4.49 18.04
CA PHE A 90 -1.40 5.14 16.75
C PHE A 90 -0.20 6.09 16.86
N ILE A 91 -0.17 6.93 17.91
CA ILE A 91 0.94 7.86 18.15
C ILE A 91 2.07 7.22 18.97
N SER A 92 1.73 6.50 20.05
CA SER A 92 2.72 6.00 21.03
C SER A 92 3.52 4.78 20.55
N ASP A 93 2.96 3.96 19.66
CA ASP A 93 3.60 2.80 19.06
C ASP A 93 2.99 2.53 17.68
N THR A 94 3.33 3.41 16.74
CA THR A 94 2.76 3.44 15.39
C THR A 94 3.02 2.14 14.62
N LYS A 95 4.17 1.47 14.84
CA LYS A 95 4.49 0.18 14.18
C LYS A 95 3.50 -0.91 14.60
N LEU A 96 3.26 -1.05 15.90
CA LEU A 96 2.26 -1.99 16.39
C LEU A 96 0.86 -1.62 15.90
N ALA A 97 0.50 -0.33 15.94
CA ALA A 97 -0.79 0.12 15.44
C ALA A 97 -1.02 -0.21 13.95
N ILE A 98 0.01 -0.09 13.12
CA ILE A 98 -0.03 -0.49 11.70
C ILE A 98 -0.24 -2.01 11.60
N ALA A 99 0.58 -2.83 12.26
CA ALA A 99 0.46 -4.29 12.18
C ALA A 99 -0.93 -4.77 12.65
N ASP A 100 -1.43 -4.23 13.77
CA ASP A 100 -2.75 -4.56 14.30
C ASP A 100 -3.87 -4.09 13.37
N ALA A 101 -3.77 -2.90 12.78
CA ALA A 101 -4.77 -2.38 11.85
C ALA A 101 -4.84 -3.20 10.55
N TYR A 102 -3.70 -3.63 10.01
CA TYR A 102 -3.64 -4.50 8.83
C TYR A 102 -4.36 -5.83 9.09
N ASN A 103 -4.00 -6.52 10.17
CA ASN A 103 -4.60 -7.79 10.55
C ASN A 103 -6.09 -7.67 10.92
N HIS A 104 -6.46 -6.56 11.56
CA HIS A 104 -7.85 -6.28 11.89
C HIS A 104 -8.68 -6.06 10.62
N THR A 105 -8.23 -5.19 9.70
CA THR A 105 -8.93 -4.91 8.44
C THR A 105 -9.08 -6.15 7.57
N ASP A 106 -8.03 -7.00 7.48
CA ASP A 106 -8.10 -8.28 6.78
C ASP A 106 -9.14 -9.22 7.40
N SER A 107 -9.12 -9.35 8.74
CA SER A 107 -10.08 -10.18 9.47
C SER A 107 -11.52 -9.70 9.30
N GLU A 108 -11.76 -8.39 9.23
CA GLU A 108 -13.09 -7.83 8.99
C GLU A 108 -13.57 -8.09 7.56
N PHE A 109 -12.69 -7.92 6.56
CA PHE A 109 -13.00 -8.25 5.16
C PHE A 109 -13.36 -9.74 5.00
N LEU A 110 -12.55 -10.63 5.58
CA LEU A 110 -12.81 -12.07 5.56
C LEU A 110 -14.07 -12.48 6.34
N LYS A 111 -14.62 -11.65 7.23
CA LYS A 111 -15.91 -11.91 7.90
C LYS A 111 -17.10 -11.36 7.12
N SER A 112 -16.92 -10.26 6.40
CA SER A 112 -17.99 -9.63 5.61
C SER A 112 -18.28 -10.39 4.31
N GLU A 113 -17.29 -11.09 3.76
CA GLU A 113 -17.40 -11.88 2.53
C GLU A 113 -18.18 -13.19 2.72
N ASN A 114 -19.51 -13.17 2.66
CA ASN A 114 -20.32 -14.40 2.77
C ASN A 114 -20.31 -15.29 1.50
N ASN A 115 -19.75 -14.83 0.38
CA ASN A 115 -19.75 -15.55 -0.89
C ASN A 115 -18.42 -16.28 -1.14
N GLN A 116 -18.40 -17.59 -0.85
CA GLN A 116 -17.29 -18.51 -1.15
C GLN A 116 -16.89 -18.54 -2.64
N ASN A 117 -17.74 -18.06 -3.55
CA ASN A 117 -17.54 -18.16 -5.00
C ASN A 117 -16.71 -17.04 -5.63
N ARG A 118 -16.23 -16.06 -4.85
CA ARG A 118 -15.37 -14.99 -5.37
C ARG A 118 -14.25 -14.71 -4.38
N ASP A 119 -13.12 -15.37 -4.57
CA ASP A 119 -11.90 -15.05 -3.83
C ASP A 119 -11.27 -13.80 -4.47
N ALA A 120 -11.13 -12.74 -3.68
CA ALA A 120 -10.51 -11.49 -4.08
C ALA A 120 -9.48 -11.11 -3.04
N GLY A 121 -8.42 -10.46 -3.48
CA GLY A 121 -7.37 -10.00 -2.60
C GLY A 121 -6.82 -8.66 -3.05
N SER A 122 -5.96 -8.11 -2.21
CA SER A 122 -5.30 -6.84 -2.51
C SER A 122 -3.96 -6.73 -1.82
N THR A 123 -3.01 -6.11 -2.52
CA THR A 123 -1.79 -5.60 -1.93
C THR A 123 -2.06 -4.29 -1.18
N ALA A 124 -1.14 -3.88 -0.32
CA ALA A 124 -1.13 -2.53 0.22
C ALA A 124 0.31 -2.07 0.42
N SER A 125 0.66 -0.95 -0.19
CA SER A 125 1.86 -0.18 0.13
C SER A 125 1.41 1.15 0.71
N THR A 126 1.66 1.36 2.00
CA THR A 126 1.21 2.57 2.72
C THR A 126 2.37 3.33 3.33
N ALA A 127 2.23 4.64 3.39
CA ALA A 127 3.12 5.56 4.10
C ALA A 127 2.34 6.34 5.15
N VAL A 128 2.82 6.27 6.39
CA VAL A 128 2.23 6.90 7.57
C VAL A 128 3.24 7.89 8.13
N LEU A 129 3.01 9.17 7.89
CA LEU A 129 3.78 10.28 8.42
C LEU A 129 3.16 10.73 9.74
N VAL A 130 3.92 10.66 10.84
CA VAL A 130 3.55 11.20 12.16
C VAL A 130 4.68 12.12 12.63
N GLY A 131 4.46 13.42 12.59
CA GLY A 131 5.52 14.41 12.81
C GLY A 131 6.56 14.36 11.68
N ASP A 132 7.78 13.97 11.99
CA ASP A 132 8.89 13.73 11.05
C ASP A 132 9.17 12.23 10.83
N ARG A 133 8.39 11.34 11.45
CA ARG A 133 8.55 9.89 11.33
C ARG A 133 7.71 9.37 10.18
N LEU A 134 8.35 8.80 9.17
CA LEU A 134 7.72 8.18 8.01
C LEU A 134 7.78 6.65 8.17
N LEU A 135 6.64 6.02 8.40
CA LEU A 135 6.54 4.57 8.46
C LEU A 135 5.95 4.06 7.15
N VAL A 136 6.75 3.28 6.43
CA VAL A 136 6.33 2.58 5.22
C VAL A 136 5.99 1.14 5.59
N ALA A 137 4.78 0.72 5.26
CA ALA A 137 4.29 -0.63 5.51
C ALA A 137 3.85 -1.27 4.20
N ASN A 138 4.32 -2.48 3.92
CA ASN A 138 4.04 -3.19 2.68
C ASN A 138 3.48 -4.60 2.91
N VAL A 139 2.48 -4.96 2.11
CA VAL A 139 1.91 -6.29 1.92
C VAL A 139 1.70 -6.49 0.42
N GLY A 140 2.33 -7.51 -0.16
CA GLY A 140 2.28 -7.75 -1.60
C GLY A 140 3.43 -7.11 -2.37
N ASP A 141 3.23 -6.84 -3.65
CA ASP A 141 4.26 -6.41 -4.62
C ASP A 141 4.05 -5.02 -5.21
N SER A 142 3.12 -4.24 -4.65
CA SER A 142 3.27 -2.78 -4.66
C SER A 142 4.58 -2.40 -3.96
N ARG A 143 5.15 -1.25 -4.34
CA ARG A 143 6.45 -0.80 -3.80
C ARG A 143 6.47 0.68 -3.47
N ALA A 144 7.26 0.98 -2.45
CA ALA A 144 7.61 2.29 -1.95
C ALA A 144 9.11 2.57 -2.15
N VAL A 145 9.43 3.73 -2.74
CA VAL A 145 10.80 4.19 -3.02
C VAL A 145 10.94 5.65 -2.60
N ILE A 146 11.94 5.97 -1.79
CA ILE A 146 12.28 7.38 -1.49
C ILE A 146 13.41 7.87 -2.39
N CYS A 147 13.42 9.16 -2.68
CA CYS A 147 14.60 9.88 -3.12
C CYS A 147 15.29 10.48 -1.89
N ARG A 148 16.52 10.04 -1.60
CA ARG A 148 17.35 10.59 -0.52
C ARG A 148 18.71 11.04 -1.02
N GLY A 149 19.00 12.34 -0.88
CA GLY A 149 20.24 12.94 -1.38
C GLY A 149 20.46 12.67 -2.87
N GLY A 150 19.38 12.67 -3.65
CA GLY A 150 19.35 12.38 -5.07
C GLY A 150 19.39 10.91 -5.46
N ASN A 151 19.41 9.97 -4.51
CA ASN A 151 19.49 8.53 -4.79
C ASN A 151 18.13 7.85 -4.55
N ALA A 152 17.82 6.86 -5.38
CA ALA A 152 16.66 6.00 -5.17
C ALA A 152 16.95 4.95 -4.10
N LEU A 153 16.09 4.85 -3.10
CA LEU A 153 16.15 3.83 -2.07
C LEU A 153 14.77 3.17 -1.92
N ALA A 154 14.69 1.87 -2.21
CA ALA A 154 13.50 1.10 -1.88
C ALA A 154 13.37 1.00 -0.36
N VAL A 155 12.24 1.45 0.17
CA VAL A 155 11.89 1.42 1.61
C VAL A 155 10.78 0.42 1.89
N SER A 156 10.65 -0.56 1.00
CA SER A 156 9.75 -1.69 1.08
C SER A 156 10.36 -2.82 0.26
N LYS A 157 9.98 -4.06 0.60
CA LYS A 157 10.33 -5.26 -0.14
C LYS A 157 9.07 -5.86 -0.74
N ASP A 158 9.10 -6.16 -2.03
CA ASP A 158 8.01 -6.89 -2.70
C ASP A 158 7.89 -8.28 -2.08
N HIS A 159 6.67 -8.73 -1.83
CA HIS A 159 6.40 -10.06 -1.28
C HIS A 159 6.10 -11.05 -2.40
N LYS A 160 7.16 -11.59 -3.00
CA LYS A 160 7.09 -12.56 -4.10
C LYS A 160 7.29 -14.01 -3.59
N PRO A 161 6.56 -15.01 -4.12
CA PRO A 161 6.61 -16.38 -3.62
C PRO A 161 7.97 -17.08 -3.68
N ASP A 162 8.90 -16.64 -4.52
CA ASP A 162 10.24 -17.24 -4.67
C ASP A 162 11.32 -16.65 -3.77
N GLN A 163 11.00 -15.59 -3.02
CA GLN A 163 11.91 -15.10 -2.01
C GLN A 163 12.09 -16.13 -0.91
N SER A 164 13.32 -16.31 -0.45
CA SER A 164 13.69 -17.43 0.43
C SER A 164 12.90 -17.43 1.73
N ASP A 165 12.70 -16.26 2.33
CA ASP A 165 11.93 -16.08 3.57
C ASP A 165 10.44 -16.33 3.37
N GLU A 166 9.85 -15.80 2.29
CA GLU A 166 8.44 -16.01 1.98
C GLU A 166 8.13 -17.44 1.60
N ARG A 167 8.99 -18.06 0.78
CA ARG A 167 8.87 -19.46 0.39
C ARG A 167 8.95 -20.39 1.60
N GLN A 168 9.92 -20.16 2.49
CA GLN A 168 10.05 -20.93 3.72
C GLN A 168 8.80 -20.81 4.58
N ARG A 169 8.28 -19.58 4.78
CA ARG A 169 7.03 -19.34 5.53
C ARG A 169 5.84 -20.08 4.93
N ILE A 170 5.71 -20.09 3.61
CA ILE A 170 4.63 -20.81 2.90
C ILE A 170 4.76 -22.33 3.10
N GLU A 171 5.95 -22.88 2.91
CA GLU A 171 6.22 -24.33 3.03
C GLU A 171 6.08 -24.82 4.48
N ASP A 172 6.53 -24.03 5.46
CA ASP A 172 6.36 -24.32 6.90
C ASP A 172 4.88 -24.32 7.32
N ALA A 173 4.06 -23.48 6.68
CA ALA A 173 2.61 -23.48 6.87
C ALA A 173 1.91 -24.64 6.16
N GLY A 174 2.64 -25.52 5.45
CA GLY A 174 2.09 -26.67 4.71
C GLY A 174 1.64 -26.34 3.28
N GLY A 175 1.94 -25.14 2.80
CA GLY A 175 1.71 -24.72 1.41
C GLY A 175 2.84 -25.16 0.49
N PHE A 176 2.77 -24.73 -0.76
CA PHE A 176 3.85 -24.95 -1.73
C PHE A 176 3.94 -23.77 -2.70
N VAL A 177 5.13 -23.59 -3.27
CA VAL A 177 5.40 -22.60 -4.32
C VAL A 177 5.71 -23.35 -5.61
N MET A 178 5.05 -22.97 -6.70
CA MET A 178 5.29 -23.58 -8.01
C MET A 178 5.51 -22.53 -9.10
N TRP A 179 6.34 -22.87 -10.08
CA TRP A 179 6.53 -22.08 -11.29
C TRP A 179 5.42 -22.38 -12.30
N ALA A 180 4.64 -21.36 -12.67
CA ALA A 180 3.61 -21.41 -13.71
C ALA A 180 3.54 -20.07 -14.46
N GLY A 181 4.53 -19.84 -15.33
CA GLY A 181 4.79 -18.55 -16.00
C GLY A 181 5.42 -17.50 -15.09
N THR A 182 5.09 -17.53 -13.81
CA THR A 182 5.74 -16.84 -12.69
C THR A 182 5.65 -17.74 -11.45
N TRP A 183 6.37 -17.43 -10.38
CA TRP A 183 6.27 -18.14 -9.11
C TRP A 183 4.94 -17.86 -8.42
N ARG A 184 4.26 -18.93 -7.97
CA ARG A 184 2.91 -18.83 -7.41
C ARG A 184 2.72 -19.66 -6.15
N VAL A 185 2.04 -19.10 -5.15
CA VAL A 185 1.55 -19.81 -3.96
C VAL A 185 0.40 -20.73 -4.34
N GLY A 186 0.52 -22.01 -4.04
CA GLY A 186 -0.48 -23.03 -4.38
C GLY A 186 -0.77 -23.16 -5.88
N GLY A 187 0.08 -22.60 -6.74
CA GLY A 187 -0.15 -22.51 -8.19
C GLY A 187 -1.09 -21.40 -8.65
N VAL A 188 -1.58 -20.56 -7.73
CA VAL A 188 -2.64 -19.58 -8.02
C VAL A 188 -2.10 -18.15 -7.96
N LEU A 189 -1.60 -17.70 -6.80
CA LEU A 189 -1.28 -16.29 -6.57
C LEU A 189 0.19 -15.98 -6.76
N ALA A 190 0.51 -14.89 -7.49
CA ALA A 190 1.87 -14.44 -7.76
C ALA A 190 2.46 -13.53 -6.65
N VAL A 191 1.69 -13.30 -5.59
CA VAL A 191 2.10 -12.60 -4.37
C VAL A 191 2.07 -13.56 -3.19
N SER A 192 2.97 -13.39 -2.23
CA SER A 192 3.04 -14.22 -1.03
C SER A 192 2.30 -13.63 0.18
N ARG A 193 2.02 -12.33 0.15
CA ARG A 193 1.24 -11.62 1.17
C ARG A 193 0.17 -10.75 0.51
N ALA A 194 -1.03 -10.74 1.08
CA ALA A 194 -2.17 -9.97 0.60
C ALA A 194 -3.27 -9.89 1.67
N PHE A 195 -4.10 -8.87 1.57
CA PHE A 195 -5.42 -8.84 2.17
C PHE A 195 -6.37 -9.76 1.40
N GLY A 196 -7.35 -10.36 2.07
CA GLY A 196 -8.29 -11.27 1.43
C GLY A 196 -7.70 -12.64 1.13
N ASP A 197 -7.94 -13.17 -0.07
CA ASP A 197 -7.45 -14.48 -0.52
C ASP A 197 -7.78 -15.62 0.45
N ARG A 198 -9.07 -15.72 0.80
CA ARG A 198 -9.59 -16.64 1.83
C ARG A 198 -9.10 -18.06 1.63
N LEU A 199 -9.13 -18.56 0.40
CA LEU A 199 -8.79 -19.96 0.13
C LEU A 199 -7.30 -20.26 0.36
N LEU A 200 -6.46 -19.23 0.36
CA LEU A 200 -5.02 -19.33 0.53
C LEU A 200 -4.52 -18.63 1.81
N LYS A 201 -5.42 -18.15 2.69
CA LYS A 201 -5.06 -17.31 3.84
C LYS A 201 -4.11 -17.99 4.84
N GLN A 202 -4.12 -19.32 4.89
CA GLN A 202 -3.13 -20.08 5.65
C GLN A 202 -1.68 -19.80 5.20
N TYR A 203 -1.49 -19.45 3.93
CA TYR A 203 -0.18 -19.22 3.29
C TYR A 203 0.02 -17.77 2.86
N VAL A 204 -1.06 -17.02 2.61
CA VAL A 204 -1.03 -15.64 2.14
C VAL A 204 -1.51 -14.73 3.28
N VAL A 205 -0.56 -14.15 4.00
CA VAL A 205 -0.83 -13.37 5.21
C VAL A 205 -0.97 -11.88 4.91
N ALA A 206 -1.67 -11.14 5.76
CA ALA A 206 -1.77 -9.68 5.70
C ALA A 206 -0.77 -8.97 6.64
N ASP A 207 0.24 -9.70 7.12
CA ASP A 207 1.27 -9.16 8.02
C ASP A 207 2.22 -8.22 7.26
N PRO A 208 2.26 -6.91 7.59
CA PRO A 208 3.11 -5.97 6.88
C PRO A 208 4.57 -6.09 7.30
N GLU A 209 5.47 -5.92 6.34
CA GLU A 209 6.85 -5.48 6.65
C GLU A 209 6.85 -3.95 6.81
N ILE A 210 7.44 -3.45 7.90
CA ILE A 210 7.40 -2.02 8.25
C ILE A 210 8.82 -1.47 8.37
N GLN A 211 9.14 -0.48 7.53
CA GLN A 211 10.36 0.32 7.60
C GLN A 211 10.04 1.72 8.13
N GLU A 212 10.93 2.28 8.94
CA GLU A 212 10.77 3.62 9.50
C GLU A 212 11.94 4.49 9.06
N GLU A 213 11.59 5.66 8.54
CA GLU A 213 12.50 6.67 8.04
C GLU A 213 12.24 8.00 8.77
N VAL A 214 13.29 8.82 8.90
CA VAL A 214 13.15 10.20 9.35
C VAL A 214 13.07 11.11 8.13
N VAL A 215 12.07 11.99 8.12
CA VAL A 215 11.93 13.07 7.15
C VAL A 215 12.81 14.22 7.59
N ASP A 216 13.97 14.33 6.94
CA ASP A 216 14.92 15.43 7.10
C ASP A 216 15.20 16.10 5.76
N GLY A 217 16.10 17.09 5.71
CA GLY A 217 16.44 17.80 4.48
C GLY A 217 17.10 16.95 3.40
N SER A 218 17.41 15.68 3.66
CA SER A 218 17.93 14.76 2.66
C SER A 218 16.84 13.93 1.98
N LEU A 219 15.69 13.71 2.62
CA LEU A 219 14.54 13.00 2.03
C LEU A 219 13.73 13.98 1.19
N GLU A 220 13.88 13.89 -0.13
CA GLU A 220 13.27 14.83 -1.08
C GLU A 220 11.81 14.48 -1.39
N PHE A 221 11.52 13.19 -1.65
CA PHE A 221 10.16 12.71 -1.92
C PHE A 221 10.05 11.19 -1.74
N LEU A 222 8.81 10.71 -1.67
CA LEU A 222 8.43 9.30 -1.66
C LEU A 222 7.54 8.99 -2.86
N ILE A 223 7.76 7.84 -3.49
CA ILE A 223 6.92 7.26 -4.54
C ILE A 223 6.27 6.00 -3.98
N LEU A 224 4.94 5.90 -4.07
CA LEU A 224 4.17 4.67 -3.86
C LEU A 224 3.50 4.31 -5.19
N ALA A 225 3.64 3.07 -5.63
CA ALA A 225 2.95 2.58 -6.84
C ALA A 225 2.73 1.06 -6.82
N SER A 226 1.77 0.60 -7.62
CA SER A 226 1.52 -0.82 -7.91
C SER A 226 2.58 -1.39 -8.86
N ASP A 227 2.58 -2.71 -9.03
CA ASP A 227 3.52 -3.40 -9.92
C ASP A 227 3.37 -2.97 -11.39
N GLY A 228 2.21 -2.43 -11.77
CA GLY A 228 1.97 -1.84 -13.09
C GLY A 228 2.96 -0.74 -13.48
N LEU A 229 3.58 -0.05 -12.50
CA LEU A 229 4.73 0.82 -12.72
C LEU A 229 6.06 0.03 -12.62
N TRP A 230 6.24 -0.68 -11.51
CA TRP A 230 7.54 -1.26 -11.12
C TRP A 230 8.01 -2.43 -11.98
N ASP A 231 7.11 -3.04 -12.74
CA ASP A 231 7.43 -4.09 -13.72
C ASP A 231 8.21 -3.55 -14.93
N VAL A 232 8.12 -2.25 -15.21
CA VAL A 232 8.71 -1.64 -16.41
C VAL A 232 9.56 -0.40 -16.14
N VAL A 233 9.56 0.11 -14.91
CA VAL A 233 10.36 1.27 -14.49
C VAL A 233 11.20 0.87 -13.27
N SER A 234 12.52 1.03 -13.38
CA SER A 234 13.43 0.86 -12.24
C SER A 234 13.27 1.96 -11.19
N ASN A 235 13.74 1.71 -9.97
CA ASN A 235 13.70 2.70 -8.89
C ASN A 235 14.43 3.99 -9.29
N GLU A 236 15.59 3.86 -9.93
CA GLU A 236 16.42 4.96 -10.40
C GLU A 236 15.74 5.76 -11.52
N GLU A 237 15.11 5.08 -12.48
CA GLU A 237 14.34 5.74 -13.55
C GLU A 237 13.16 6.51 -12.97
N ALA A 238 12.40 5.94 -12.04
CA ALA A 238 11.27 6.61 -11.40
C ALA A 238 11.71 7.89 -10.67
N VAL A 239 12.78 7.82 -9.88
CA VAL A 239 13.35 8.99 -9.20
C VAL A 239 13.85 10.04 -10.21
N ALA A 240 14.52 9.61 -11.29
CA ALA A 240 15.00 10.52 -12.33
C ALA A 240 13.86 11.24 -13.08
N MET A 241 12.70 10.58 -13.26
CA MET A 241 11.52 11.19 -13.88
C MET A 241 10.84 12.25 -12.99
N ILE A 242 10.82 12.04 -11.66
CA ILE A 242 10.17 12.96 -10.72
C ILE A 242 11.06 14.15 -10.36
N LYS A 243 12.37 13.96 -10.24
CA LYS A 243 13.32 15.00 -9.80
C LYS A 243 13.24 16.36 -10.51
N PRO A 244 12.98 16.46 -11.84
CA PRO A 244 12.86 17.75 -12.52
C PRO A 244 11.47 18.40 -12.39
N ILE A 245 10.50 17.75 -11.74
CA ILE A 245 9.15 18.27 -11.56
C ILE A 245 9.15 19.23 -10.37
N GLU A 246 8.69 20.46 -10.58
CA GLU A 246 8.56 21.46 -9.52
C GLU A 246 7.27 21.22 -8.72
N ASP A 247 7.37 21.33 -7.40
CA ASP A 247 6.20 21.38 -6.52
C ASP A 247 5.35 22.63 -6.80
N PRO A 248 4.02 22.54 -6.68
CA PRO A 248 3.10 23.65 -6.90
C PRO A 248 3.20 24.78 -5.87
#